data_AF-A0A1U8M0L9-F1
#
_entry.id   AF-A0A1U8M0L9-F1
#
_cell.length_a   1.000
_cell.length_b   1.000
_cell.length_c   1.000
_cell.angle_alpha   90.00
_cell.angle_beta   90.00
_cell.angle_gamma   90.00
#
_symmetry.space_group_name_H-M   'P 1'
#
loop_
_entity.id
_entity.type
_entity.pdbx_description
1 polymer ?
#
loop_
_entity_poly.entity_id
_entity_poly.type
_entity_poly.pdbx_seq_one_letter_code
_entity_poly.pdbx_strand_id
1 'polypeptide(L)'
;MVDKAVVLLANVATIPEGRTAIAQEGGIPRLVEVVELSSARGKEHAAAALLYPCTCSSRSCSVVLQEGAVPPLVALSRSSIPRAKEKAQVLLSYFRNQRHGNAESD
;
A
#
# COMPACT_ATOMS: atom_id res chain seq x y z
N MET A 1 16.12 -4.87 10.68
CA MET A 1 16.55 -5.09 9.27
C MET A 1 15.42 -4.86 8.29
N VAL A 2 14.19 -5.30 8.58
CA VAL A 2 12.99 -5.11 7.74
C VAL A 2 12.80 -3.65 7.30
N ASP A 3 12.85 -2.69 8.22
CA ASP A 3 12.62 -1.26 7.89
C ASP A 3 13.56 -0.72 6.79
N LYS A 4 14.83 -1.14 6.77
CA LYS A 4 15.78 -0.72 5.75
C LYS A 4 15.44 -1.29 4.38
N ALA A 5 15.02 -2.57 4.33
CA ALA A 5 14.59 -3.21 3.08
C ALA A 5 13.31 -2.56 2.54
N VAL A 6 12.36 -2.23 3.42
CA VAL A 6 11.09 -1.61 3.03
C VAL A 6 11.30 -0.19 2.47
N VAL A 7 12.29 0.56 3.00
CA VAL A 7 12.69 1.85 2.41
C VAL A 7 13.16 1.67 0.97
N LEU A 8 13.98 0.65 0.69
CA LEU A 8 14.46 0.37 -0.66
C LEU A 8 13.30 -0.05 -1.58
N LEU A 9 12.38 -0.90 -1.09
CA LEU A 9 11.18 -1.28 -1.84
C LEU A 9 10.29 -0.08 -2.15
N ALA A 10 10.11 0.85 -1.20
CA ALA A 10 9.35 2.07 -1.43
C ALA A 10 9.99 2.94 -2.53
N ASN A 11 11.32 3.01 -2.58
CA ASN A 11 12.03 3.71 -3.66
C ASN A 11 11.87 2.98 -5.01
N VAL A 12 12.01 1.66 -5.04
CA VAL A 12 11.82 0.85 -6.25
C VAL A 12 10.39 0.96 -6.79
N ALA A 13 9.38 1.05 -5.91
CA ALA A 13 7.98 1.24 -6.30
C ALA A 13 7.72 2.59 -7.02
N THR A 14 8.64 3.55 -6.99
CA THR A 14 8.50 4.83 -7.70
C THR A 14 8.60 4.68 -9.21
N ILE A 15 9.24 3.63 -9.73
CA ILE A 15 9.42 3.37 -11.16
C ILE A 15 8.51 2.23 -11.66
N PRO A 16 8.06 2.25 -12.94
CA PRO A 16 7.15 1.23 -13.49
C PRO A 16 7.65 -0.22 -13.37
N GLU A 17 8.93 -0.44 -13.67
CA GLU A 17 9.58 -1.75 -13.65
C GLU A 17 9.61 -2.29 -12.22
N GLY A 18 9.94 -1.41 -11.26
CA GLY A 18 9.98 -1.75 -9.85
C GLY A 18 8.61 -2.10 -9.28
N ARG A 19 7.55 -1.37 -9.66
CA ARG A 19 6.16 -1.75 -9.29
C ARG A 19 5.80 -3.13 -9.81
N THR A 20 6.16 -3.42 -11.05
CA THR A 20 5.85 -4.68 -11.71
C THR A 20 6.58 -5.83 -11.04
N ALA A 21 7.88 -5.67 -10.77
CA ALA A 21 8.69 -6.64 -10.05
C ALA A 21 8.15 -6.91 -8.63
N ILE A 22 7.81 -5.87 -7.87
CA ILE A 22 7.22 -6.01 -6.53
C ILE A 22 5.93 -6.85 -6.57
N ALA A 23 5.07 -6.62 -7.56
CA ALA A 23 3.82 -7.36 -7.69
C ALA A 23 4.06 -8.83 -8.09
N GLN A 24 4.96 -9.07 -9.05
CA GLN A 24 5.27 -10.41 -9.57
C GLN A 24 5.98 -11.30 -8.55
N GLU A 25 6.87 -10.72 -7.73
CA GLU A 25 7.65 -11.44 -6.72
C GLU A 25 6.90 -11.62 -5.39
N GLY A 26 5.57 -11.43 -5.37
CA GLY A 26 4.77 -11.59 -4.15
C GLY A 26 5.04 -10.54 -3.07
N GLY A 27 5.55 -9.36 -3.45
CA GLY A 27 5.86 -8.29 -2.53
C GLY A 27 4.63 -7.63 -1.89
N ILE A 28 3.46 -7.67 -2.54
CA ILE A 28 2.23 -7.06 -2.03
C ILE A 28 1.78 -7.68 -0.69
N PRO A 29 1.56 -9.01 -0.57
CA PRO A 29 1.22 -9.64 0.72
C PRO A 29 2.21 -9.27 1.83
N ARG A 30 3.52 -9.29 1.51
CA ARG A 30 4.57 -8.98 2.49
C ARG A 30 4.53 -7.52 2.93
N LEU A 31 4.26 -6.59 2.02
CA LEU A 31 4.11 -5.18 2.37
C LEU A 31 2.87 -4.94 3.25
N VAL A 32 1.76 -5.66 3.03
CA VAL A 32 0.56 -5.59 3.89
C VAL A 32 0.90 -6.01 5.31
N GLU A 33 1.59 -7.13 5.49
CA GLU A 33 2.06 -7.60 6.80
C GLU A 33 2.96 -6.56 7.49
N VAL A 34 3.84 -5.89 6.73
CA VAL A 34 4.71 -4.84 7.27
C VAL A 34 3.90 -3.63 7.75
N VAL A 35 2.81 -3.24 7.08
CA VAL A 35 1.91 -2.15 7.56
C VAL A 35 1.33 -2.50 8.93
N GLU A 36 1.11 -3.78 9.22
CA GLU A 36 0.57 -4.23 10.50
C GLU A 36 1.65 -4.36 11.60
N LEU A 37 2.77 -5.03 11.31
CA LEU A 37 3.68 -5.55 12.33
C LEU A 37 4.99 -4.76 12.49
N SER A 38 5.29 -3.81 11.60
CA SER A 38 6.59 -3.11 11.63
C SER A 38 6.62 -1.87 12.52
N SER A 39 7.79 -1.23 12.61
CA SER A 39 7.94 0.04 13.31
C SER A 39 7.11 1.15 12.64
N ALA A 40 6.87 2.23 13.37
CA ALA A 40 6.26 3.45 12.83
C ALA A 40 6.81 3.87 11.45
N ARG A 41 8.13 3.80 11.29
CA ARG A 41 8.83 4.11 10.03
C ARG A 41 8.62 3.02 8.98
N GLY A 42 8.68 1.75 9.37
CA GLY A 42 8.37 0.63 8.48
C GLY A 42 6.96 0.73 7.90
N LYS A 43 5.96 1.07 8.72
CA LYS A 43 4.56 1.23 8.32
C LYS A 43 4.38 2.36 7.32
N GLU A 44 5.03 3.51 7.55
CA GLU A 44 5.03 4.63 6.60
C GLU A 44 5.56 4.20 5.24
N HIS A 45 6.74 3.56 5.20
CA HIS A 45 7.37 3.16 3.95
C HIS A 45 6.61 2.02 3.24
N ALA A 46 6.02 1.08 3.99
CA ALA A 46 5.18 0.03 3.42
C ALA A 46 3.91 0.60 2.80
N ALA A 47 3.23 1.54 3.48
CA ALA A 47 2.09 2.24 2.92
C ALA A 47 2.47 3.03 1.66
N ALA A 48 3.64 3.66 1.64
CA ALA A 48 4.16 4.31 0.43
C ALA A 48 4.40 3.31 -0.72
N ALA A 49 5.05 2.18 -0.44
CA ALA A 49 5.32 1.14 -1.42
C ALA A 49 4.05 0.52 -2.01
N LEU A 50 2.98 0.38 -1.21
CA LEU A 50 1.66 -0.09 -1.66
C LEU A 50 0.88 0.96 -2.45
N LEU A 51 1.09 2.26 -2.17
CA LEU A 51 0.37 3.33 -2.84
C LEU A 51 0.69 3.38 -4.34
N TYR A 52 1.97 3.31 -4.70
CA TYR A 52 2.39 3.39 -6.10
C TYR A 52 1.69 2.39 -7.04
N PRO A 53 1.70 1.07 -6.78
CA PRO A 53 1.00 0.11 -7.63
C PRO A 53 -0.52 0.36 -7.66
N CYS A 54 -1.14 0.79 -6.55
CA CYS A 54 -2.57 1.12 -6.51
C CYS A 54 -2.93 2.33 -7.40
N THR A 55 -2.05 3.33 -7.47
CA THR A 55 -2.27 4.52 -8.32
C THR A 55 -2.08 4.25 -9.81
N CYS A 56 -1.33 3.20 -10.17
CA CYS A 56 -1.02 2.88 -11.57
C CYS A 56 -1.93 1.80 -12.16
N SER A 57 -2.51 0.92 -11.35
CA SER A 57 -3.28 -0.24 -11.83
C SER A 57 -4.39 -0.62 -10.86
N SER A 58 -5.63 -0.66 -11.36
CA SER A 58 -6.79 -1.17 -10.62
C SER A 58 -6.62 -2.64 -10.24
N ARG A 59 -5.97 -3.44 -11.09
CA ARG A 59 -5.67 -4.84 -10.78
C ARG A 59 -4.75 -4.95 -9.57
N SER A 60 -3.65 -4.19 -9.54
CA SER A 60 -2.74 -4.21 -8.39
C SER A 60 -3.43 -3.71 -7.12
N CYS A 61 -4.26 -2.67 -7.24
CA CYS A 61 -5.10 -2.17 -6.14
C CYS A 61 -6.06 -3.23 -5.60
N SER A 62 -6.67 -4.02 -6.48
CA SER A 62 -7.54 -5.14 -6.11
C SER A 62 -6.79 -6.23 -5.34
N VAL A 63 -5.55 -6.55 -5.74
CA VAL A 63 -4.71 -7.49 -4.99
C VAL A 63 -4.42 -6.95 -3.58
N VAL A 64 -4.04 -5.67 -3.43
CA VAL A 64 -3.82 -5.07 -2.09
C VAL A 64 -5.08 -5.18 -1.20
N LEU A 65 -6.27 -5.02 -1.79
CA LEU A 65 -7.53 -5.20 -1.08
C LEU A 65 -7.79 -6.65 -0.67
N GLN A 66 -7.53 -7.60 -1.57
CA GLN A 66 -7.72 -9.04 -1.32
C GLN A 66 -6.78 -9.57 -0.23
N GLU A 67 -5.57 -9.02 -0.14
CA GLU A 67 -4.59 -9.33 0.92
C GLU A 67 -4.96 -8.72 2.29
N GLY A 68 -6.13 -8.08 2.42
CA GLY A 68 -6.63 -7.62 3.72
C GLY A 68 -5.94 -6.36 4.23
N ALA A 69 -5.47 -5.47 3.35
CA ALA A 69 -4.78 -4.25 3.76
C ALA A 69 -5.66 -3.22 4.51
N VAL A 70 -7.00 -3.34 4.44
CA VAL A 70 -7.92 -2.32 4.96
C VAL A 70 -7.80 -2.13 6.48
N PRO A 71 -7.93 -3.17 7.35
CA PRO A 71 -7.79 -3.00 8.79
C PRO A 71 -6.46 -2.35 9.24
N PRO A 72 -5.27 -2.79 8.79
CA PRO A 72 -4.01 -2.18 9.20
C PRO A 72 -3.85 -0.74 8.66
N LEU A 73 -4.38 -0.42 7.47
CA LEU A 73 -4.39 0.94 6.95
C LEU A 73 -5.35 1.86 7.74
N VAL A 74 -6.52 1.37 8.18
CA VAL A 74 -7.42 2.13 9.06
C VAL A 74 -6.73 2.44 10.39
N ALA A 75 -6.04 1.46 10.99
CA ALA A 75 -5.24 1.71 12.19
C ALA A 75 -4.13 2.75 11.93
N LEU A 76 -3.42 2.65 10.81
CA LEU A 76 -2.36 3.58 10.43
C LEU A 76 -2.87 5.01 10.17
N SER A 77 -4.09 5.15 9.63
CA SER A 77 -4.74 6.46 9.40
C SER A 77 -5.03 7.25 10.69
N ARG A 78 -4.94 6.60 11.85
CA ARG A 78 -5.08 7.20 13.18
C ARG A 78 -3.74 7.45 13.86
N SER A 79 -2.63 7.19 13.18
CA SER A 79 -1.28 7.42 13.68
C SER A 79 -1.02 8.92 13.94
N SER A 80 -0.22 9.21 14.96
CA SER A 80 0.32 10.54 15.23
C SER A 80 1.42 10.96 14.25
N ILE A 81 1.88 10.05 13.40
CA ILE A 81 2.93 10.31 12.39
C ILE A 81 2.27 10.85 11.12
N PRO A 82 2.49 12.13 10.76
CA PRO A 82 1.74 12.78 9.68
C PRO A 82 1.86 12.07 8.34
N ARG A 83 3.07 11.65 7.96
CA ARG A 83 3.33 10.97 6.68
C ARG A 83 2.65 9.61 6.60
N ALA A 84 2.75 8.81 7.66
CA ALA A 84 2.10 7.50 7.71
C ALA A 84 0.58 7.62 7.63
N LYS A 85 0.01 8.58 8.38
CA LYS A 85 -1.41 8.91 8.35
C LYS A 85 -1.87 9.32 6.96
N GLU A 86 -1.15 10.25 6.31
CA GLU A 86 -1.48 10.74 4.98
C GLU A 86 -1.48 9.59 3.95
N LYS A 87 -0.42 8.77 3.90
CA LYS A 87 -0.34 7.64 2.96
C LYS A 87 -1.46 6.62 3.17
N ALA A 88 -1.80 6.32 4.42
CA ALA A 88 -2.91 5.44 4.73
C ALA A 88 -4.26 6.03 4.26
N GLN A 89 -4.51 7.31 4.51
CA GLN A 89 -5.74 8.00 4.07
C GLN A 89 -5.88 8.02 2.55
N VAL A 90 -4.78 8.26 1.82
CA VAL A 90 -4.79 8.22 0.36
C VAL A 90 -5.09 6.80 -0.15
N LEU A 91 -4.47 5.75 0.40
CA LEU A 91 -4.79 4.38 0.03
C LEU A 91 -6.26 4.02 0.26
N LEU A 92 -6.80 4.39 1.43
CA LEU A 92 -8.20 4.16 1.77
C LEU A 92 -9.16 4.92 0.84
N SER A 93 -8.80 6.14 0.39
CA SER A 93 -9.61 6.89 -0.56
C SER A 93 -9.62 6.24 -1.95
N TYR A 94 -8.48 5.70 -2.41
CA TYR A 94 -8.41 4.91 -3.64
C TYR A 94 -9.32 3.67 -3.57
N PHE A 95 -9.30 2.93 -2.47
CA PHE A 95 -10.18 1.78 -2.28
C PHE A 95 -11.66 2.16 -2.32
N ARG A 96 -12.02 3.29 -1.69
CA ARG A 96 -13.38 3.81 -1.75
C ARG A 96 -13.78 4.15 -3.18
N ASN A 97 -12.92 4.82 -3.95
CA ASN A 97 -13.22 5.24 -5.32
C ASN A 97 -13.33 4.04 -6.28
N GLN A 98 -12.49 3.00 -6.11
CA GLN A 98 -12.56 1.75 -6.89
C GLN A 98 -13.91 1.03 -6.69
N ARG A 99 -14.46 1.06 -5.48
CA ARG A 99 -15.79 0.47 -5.20
C ARG A 99 -16.93 1.19 -5.93
N HIS A 100 -16.81 2.50 -6.17
CA HIS A 100 -17.84 3.26 -6.88
C HIS A 100 -17.70 3.11 -8.41
N GLY A 101 -16.47 3.12 -8.94
CA GLY A 101 -16.26 2.91 -10.39
C GLY A 101 -16.71 1.53 -10.88
N ASN A 102 -16.58 0.49 -10.05
CA ASN A 102 -17.09 -0.84 -10.39
C ASN A 102 -18.62 -0.97 -10.28
N ALA A 103 -19.30 -0.07 -9.56
CA ALA A 103 -20.76 -0.12 -9.39
C ALA A 103 -21.54 0.61 -10.50
N GLU A 104 -20.85 1.41 -11.32
CA GLU A 104 -21.43 2.12 -12.47
C GLU A 104 -21.22 1.38 -13.81
N SER A 105 -20.57 0.21 -13.77
CA SER A 105 -20.18 -0.58 -14.95
C SER A 105 -20.97 -1.88 -15.15
N ASP A 106 -22.00 -2.14 -14.32
CA ASP A 106 -22.89 -3.31 -14.41
C ASP A 106 -24.31 -2.89 -14.89
#